data_AF-A0A8K0CPY6-F1
#
_entry.id   AF-A0A8K0CPY6-F1
#
_cell.length_a   1.000
_cell.length_b   1.000
_cell.length_c   1.000
_cell.angle_alpha   90.00
_cell.angle_beta   90.00
_cell.angle_gamma   90.00
#
_symmetry.space_group_name_H-M   'P 1'
#
loop_
_entity.id
_entity.type
_entity.pdbx_description
1 polymer ?
#
loop_
_entity_poly.entity_id
_entity_poly.type
_entity_poly.pdbx_seq_one_letter_code
_entity_poly.pdbx_strand_id
1 'polypeptide(L)'
;RSIQITIRHAVLFVTLALQLSFYCIPANHIADEALAVSCAIYSSKWYFHHFPSLKVPLLLIMQNAQHGITIRAGGLVAINTETFVN
;
A
#
# COMPACT_ATOMS: atom_id res chain seq x y z
N ARG A 1 -34.92 21.89 5.79
CA ARG A 1 -33.65 22.21 5.07
C ARG A 1 -32.45 21.41 5.61
N SER A 2 -32.29 21.22 6.93
CA SER A 2 -31.16 20.46 7.52
C SER A 2 -31.05 19.00 7.08
N ILE A 3 -32.16 18.27 6.94
CA ILE A 3 -32.16 16.85 6.53
C ILE A 3 -31.51 16.65 5.15
N GLN A 4 -31.78 17.56 4.21
CA GLN A 4 -31.19 17.51 2.86
C GLN A 4 -29.67 17.69 2.88
N ILE A 5 -29.14 18.46 3.84
CA ILE A 5 -27.70 18.71 3.96
C ILE A 5 -27.02 17.46 4.50
N THR A 6 -27.58 16.81 5.51
CA THR A 6 -27.03 15.56 6.07
C THR A 6 -26.99 14.45 5.03
N ILE A 7 -28.05 14.29 4.23
CA ILE A 7 -28.12 13.28 3.16
C ILE A 7 -27.01 13.50 2.13
N ARG A 8 -26.77 14.74 1.69
CA ARG A 8 -25.72 15.05 0.72
C ARG A 8 -24.33 14.68 1.24
N HIS A 9 -24.02 15.01 2.49
CA HIS A 9 -22.74 14.64 3.10
C HIS A 9 -22.59 13.13 3.26
N ALA A 10 -23.64 12.42 3.66
CA ALA A 10 -23.63 10.96 3.78
C ALA A 10 -23.35 10.27 2.44
N VAL A 11 -24.01 10.72 1.36
CA VAL A 11 -23.78 10.18 0.01
C VAL A 11 -22.34 10.43 -0.44
N LEU A 12 -21.82 11.65 -0.25
CA LEU A 12 -20.44 11.99 -0.61
C LEU A 12 -19.42 11.12 0.13
N PHE A 13 -19.62 10.93 1.44
CA PHE A 13 -18.76 10.08 2.26
C PHE A 13 -18.74 8.62 1.76
N VAL A 14 -19.91 8.06 1.45
CA VAL A 14 -20.03 6.68 0.93
C VAL A 14 -19.36 6.56 -0.44
N THR A 15 -19.58 7.51 -1.35
CA THR A 15 -18.94 7.50 -2.67
C THR A 15 -17.42 7.61 -2.59
N LEU A 16 -16.91 8.45 -1.68
CA LEU A 16 -15.47 8.61 -1.48
C LEU A 16 -14.85 7.33 -0.88
N ALA A 17 -15.49 6.74 0.13
CA ALA A 17 -15.03 5.49 0.74
C ALA A 17 -14.98 4.34 -0.28
N LEU A 18 -16.00 4.25 -1.14
CA LEU A 18 -16.05 3.26 -2.22
C LEU A 18 -14.91 3.50 -3.22
N GLN A 19 -14.74 4.74 -3.69
CA GLN A 19 -13.69 5.09 -4.65
C GLN A 19 -12.29 4.80 -4.09
N LEU A 20 -12.06 5.10 -2.80
CA LEU A 20 -10.80 4.82 -2.13
C LEU A 20 -10.55 3.32 -2.00
N SER A 21 -11.59 2.55 -1.69
CA SER A 21 -11.50 1.08 -1.56
C SER A 21 -11.11 0.43 -2.90
N PHE A 22 -11.70 0.85 -4.01
CA PHE A 22 -11.33 0.38 -5.35
C PHE A 22 -9.87 0.67 -5.70
N TYR A 23 -9.32 1.79 -5.23
CA TYR A 23 -7.93 2.14 -5.48
C TYR A 23 -6.94 1.39 -4.55
N CYS A 24 -7.31 1.17 -3.29
CA CYS A 24 -6.41 0.57 -2.30
C CYS A 24 -6.16 -0.92 -2.52
N ILE A 25 -7.16 -1.68 -2.98
CA ILE A 25 -7.04 -3.14 -3.19
C ILE A 25 -5.86 -3.48 -4.14
N PRO A 26 -5.79 -2.95 -5.37
CA PRO A 26 -4.67 -3.24 -6.26
C PRO A 26 -3.37 -2.62 -5.77
N ALA A 27 -3.41 -1.46 -5.12
CA ALA A 27 -2.21 -0.82 -4.56
C ALA A 27 -1.55 -1.69 -3.47
N ASN A 28 -2.35 -2.29 -2.60
CA ASN A 28 -1.88 -3.22 -1.57
C ASN A 28 -1.31 -4.50 -2.20
N HIS A 29 -1.97 -5.05 -3.22
CA HIS A 29 -1.49 -6.24 -3.92
C HIS A 29 -0.11 -6.00 -4.57
N ILE A 30 0.05 -4.88 -5.27
CA ILE A 30 1.33 -4.50 -5.89
C ILE A 30 2.41 -4.27 -4.81
N ALA A 31 2.04 -3.70 -3.66
CA ALA A 31 2.98 -3.49 -2.55
C ALA A 31 3.47 -4.82 -1.95
N ASP A 32 2.58 -5.80 -1.79
CA ASP A 32 2.92 -7.15 -1.30
C ASP A 32 3.84 -7.90 -2.28
N GLU A 33 3.50 -7.87 -3.57
CA GLU A 33 4.36 -8.44 -4.63
C GLU A 33 5.73 -7.75 -4.68
N ALA A 34 5.79 -6.43 -4.53
CA ALA A 34 7.04 -5.67 -4.49
C ALA A 34 7.92 -6.02 -3.28
N LEU A 35 7.30 -6.32 -2.13
CA LEU A 35 7.98 -6.84 -0.94
C LEU A 35 8.57 -8.23 -1.20
N ALA A 36 7.79 -9.14 -1.77
CA ALA A 36 8.25 -10.49 -2.11
C ALA A 36 9.44 -10.46 -3.08
N VAL A 37 9.37 -9.62 -4.12
CA VAL A 37 10.47 -9.40 -5.08
C VAL A 37 11.70 -8.82 -4.38
N SER A 38 11.53 -7.84 -3.49
CA SER A 38 12.64 -7.24 -2.74
C SER A 38 13.35 -8.26 -1.84
N CYS A 39 12.61 -9.13 -1.18
CA CYS A 39 13.16 -10.25 -0.40
C CYS A 39 13.93 -11.25 -1.27
N ALA A 40 13.38 -11.62 -2.43
CA ALA A 40 14.04 -12.51 -3.37
C ALA A 40 15.37 -11.91 -3.88
N ILE A 41 15.38 -10.60 -4.16
CA ILE A 41 16.61 -9.93 -4.60
C ILE A 41 17.61 -9.82 -3.45
N TYR A 42 17.18 -9.56 -2.20
CA TYR A 42 18.09 -9.57 -1.05
C TYR A 42 18.81 -10.92 -0.91
N SER A 43 18.09 -12.02 -1.17
CA SER A 43 18.65 -13.38 -1.19
C SER A 43 19.58 -13.67 -2.38
N SER A 44 19.58 -12.85 -3.45
CA SER A 44 20.29 -13.15 -4.70
C SER A 44 21.80 -12.87 -4.68
N LYS A 45 22.40 -12.57 -3.52
CA LYS A 45 23.83 -12.25 -3.36
C LYS A 45 24.32 -11.10 -4.28
N TRP A 46 23.45 -10.16 -4.62
CA TRP A 46 23.77 -8.98 -5.46
C TRP A 46 25.00 -8.18 -4.97
N TYR A 47 25.29 -8.23 -3.68
CA TYR A 47 26.45 -7.61 -3.04
C TYR A 47 27.80 -8.24 -3.42
N PHE A 48 27.82 -9.50 -3.85
CA PHE A 48 29.03 -10.17 -4.35
C PHE A 48 29.39 -9.74 -5.77
N HIS A 49 28.46 -9.16 -6.52
CA HIS A 49 28.67 -8.80 -7.91
C HIS A 49 29.03 -7.30 -8.03
N HIS A 50 30.09 -7.00 -8.77
CA HIS A 50 30.69 -5.66 -8.83
C HIS A 50 29.96 -4.77 -9.85
N PHE A 51 28.66 -4.54 -9.65
CA PHE A 51 27.86 -3.61 -10.45
C PHE A 51 27.45 -2.39 -9.61
N PRO A 52 28.35 -1.40 -9.41
CA PRO A 52 28.08 -0.24 -8.56
C PRO A 52 26.87 0.58 -9.02
N SER A 53 26.57 0.60 -10.32
CA SER A 53 25.40 1.27 -10.90
C SER A 53 24.05 0.64 -10.53
N LEU A 54 24.03 -0.67 -10.22
CA LEU A 54 22.82 -1.40 -9.86
C LEU A 54 22.54 -1.37 -8.36
N LYS A 55 23.56 -1.16 -7.51
CA LYS A 55 23.43 -1.19 -6.05
C LYS A 55 22.46 -0.12 -5.52
N VAL A 56 22.59 1.11 -6.01
CA VAL A 56 21.77 2.26 -5.58
C VAL A 56 20.28 2.07 -5.90
N PRO A 57 19.87 1.79 -7.16
CA PRO A 57 18.44 1.58 -7.45
C PRO A 57 17.86 0.35 -6.75
N LEU A 58 18.65 -0.71 -6.56
CA LEU A 58 18.25 -1.90 -5.80
C LEU A 58 17.95 -1.60 -4.34
N LEU A 59 18.83 -0.83 -3.68
CA LEU A 59 18.61 -0.42 -2.29
C LEU A 59 17.35 0.43 -2.15
N LEU A 60 17.15 1.35 -3.11
CA LEU A 60 15.99 2.24 -3.14
C LEU A 60 14.69 1.44 -3.30
N ILE A 61 14.64 0.45 -4.21
CA ILE A 61 13.47 -0.42 -4.40
C ILE A 61 13.19 -1.24 -3.13
N MET A 62 14.22 -1.82 -2.50
CA MET A 62 14.05 -2.57 -1.26
C MET A 62 13.55 -1.70 -0.11
N GLN A 63 14.07 -0.46 0.04
CA GLN A 63 13.63 0.48 1.05
C GLN A 63 12.18 0.93 0.83
N ASN A 64 11.80 1.18 -0.42
CA ASN A 64 10.42 1.56 -0.74
C ASN A 64 9.44 0.39 -0.54
N ALA A 65 9.85 -0.84 -0.85
CA ALA A 65 9.03 -2.02 -0.61
C ALA A 65 8.81 -2.25 0.90
N GLN A 66 9.86 -2.07 1.72
CA GLN A 66 9.77 -2.19 3.19
C GLN A 66 8.88 -1.12 3.84
N HIS A 67 8.81 0.07 3.26
CA HIS A 67 7.78 1.05 3.59
C HIS A 67 6.45 0.62 2.98
N GLY A 68 5.81 -0.38 3.59
CA GLY A 68 4.48 -0.83 3.20
C GLY A 68 3.55 0.37 3.01
N ILE A 69 3.01 0.52 1.80
CA ILE A 69 2.03 1.55 1.47
C ILE A 69 0.74 1.18 2.20
N THR A 70 0.70 1.47 3.50
CA THR A 70 -0.46 1.24 4.33
C THR A 70 -1.39 2.41 4.07
N ILE A 71 -2.26 2.31 3.07
CA ILE A 71 -3.24 3.36 2.82
C ILE A 71 -4.21 3.39 4.00
N ARG A 72 -3.91 4.29 4.94
CA ARG A 72 -4.72 4.59 6.13
C ARG A 72 -5.98 5.32 5.67
N ALA A 73 -7.10 4.61 5.53
CA ALA A 73 -8.39 5.27 5.39
C ALA A 73 -8.73 5.99 6.72
N GLY A 74 -8.54 7.32 6.75
CA GLY A 74 -8.96 8.17 7.87
C GLY A 74 -8.15 8.03 9.18
N GLY A 75 -6.95 7.42 9.15
CA GLY A 75 -6.06 7.36 10.32
C GLY A 75 -6.47 6.42 11.45
N LEU A 76 -7.53 5.62 11.31
CA LEU A 76 -8.07 4.81 12.40
C LEU A 76 -7.79 3.30 12.31
N VAL A 77 -7.64 2.72 11.13
CA VAL A 77 -7.43 1.26 11.01
C VAL A 77 -6.54 0.96 9.81
N ALA A 78 -5.43 0.24 10.04
CA ALA A 78 -4.76 -0.47 8.97
C ALA A 78 -5.73 -1.57 8.52
N ILE A 79 -6.29 -1.46 7.32
CA ILE A 79 -7.14 -2.51 6.76
C ILE A 79 -6.19 -3.64 6.37
N ASN A 80 -5.83 -4.45 7.35
CA ASN A 80 -5.12 -5.69 7.17
C ASN A 80 -6.16 -6.82 7.21
N THR A 81 -6.17 -7.66 6.17
CA THR A 81 -7.13 -8.77 6.02
C THR A 81 -7.04 -9.76 7.19
N GLU A 82 -5.93 -9.75 7.92
CA GLU A 82 -5.67 -10.52 9.13
C GLU A 82 -6.42 -10.04 10.40
N THR A 83 -6.92 -8.80 10.48
CA THR A 83 -7.81 -8.38 11.61
C THR A 83 -9.28 -8.71 11.38
N PHE A 84 -9.69 -8.97 10.14
CA PHE A 84 -11.07 -9.39 9.85
C PHE A 84 -11.29 -10.89 10.01
N VAL A 85 -10.20 -11.68 10.11
CA VAL A 85 -10.24 -13.15 10.12
C VAL A 85 -10.10 -13.74 11.53
N ASN A 86 -9.76 -12.94 12.55
CA ASN A 86 -9.72 -13.36 13.96
C ASN A 86 -10.67 -12.53 14.83
#